data_AF-A0A8X6TKC1-F1
#
_entry.id   AF-A0A8X6TKC1-F1
#
_cell.length_a   1.000
_cell.length_b   1.000
_cell.length_c   1.000
_cell.angle_alpha   90.00
_cell.angle_beta   90.00
_cell.angle_gamma   90.00
#
_symmetry.space_group_name_H-M   'P 1'
#
loop_
_entity.id
_entity.type
_entity.pdbx_description
1 polymer ?
#
loop_
_entity_poly.entity_id
_entity_poly.type
_entity_poly.pdbx_seq_one_letter_code
_entity_poly.pdbx_strand_id
1 'polypeptide(L)'
;MDLDTPYQFFKYLWTDKIISNIYEESKRYAIQKNPSKPLTISEKEINQYLGICIYASLVHLPNYRIYWSEELGFDRIKETMPLKKFETIRQYLHFDDNDKHLPRDPLISYIKLDPFMMS
;
A
#
# COMPACT_ATOMS: atom_id res chain seq x y z
N MET A 1 -19.64 5.85 18.26
CA MET A 1 -18.66 6.34 17.28
C MET A 1 -19.41 6.33 15.98
N ASP A 2 -19.73 7.50 15.44
CA ASP A 2 -20.64 7.61 14.31
C ASP A 2 -19.79 7.59 13.03
N LEU A 3 -19.82 6.43 12.37
CA LEU A 3 -19.09 6.14 11.13
C LEU A 3 -20.11 6.17 9.99
N ASP A 4 -20.32 7.36 9.42
CA ASP A 4 -21.40 7.63 8.46
C ASP A 4 -20.91 7.70 7.02
N THR A 5 -19.60 7.82 6.81
CA THR A 5 -18.98 7.97 5.48
C THR A 5 -17.91 6.90 5.24
N PRO A 6 -17.72 6.44 3.98
CA PRO A 6 -16.63 5.53 3.63
C PRO A 6 -15.25 6.03 4.07
N TYR A 7 -15.04 7.35 4.07
CA TYR A 7 -13.81 7.96 4.53
C TYR A 7 -13.57 7.78 6.04
N GLN A 8 -14.62 7.86 6.87
CA GLN A 8 -14.49 7.62 8.31
C GLN A 8 -14.12 6.16 8.61
N PHE A 9 -14.73 5.18 7.94
CA PHE A 9 -14.33 3.78 8.06
C PHE A 9 -12.88 3.57 7.61
N PHE A 10 -12.48 4.19 6.51
CA PHE A 10 -11.10 4.14 6.04
C PHE A 10 -10.13 4.69 7.10
N LYS A 11 -10.42 5.86 7.69
CA LYS A 11 -9.58 6.50 8.71
C LYS A 11 -9.59 5.77 10.05
N TYR A 12 -10.65 5.04 10.35
CA TYR A 12 -10.74 4.16 11.52
C TYR A 12 -9.75 2.99 11.41
N LEU A 13 -9.69 2.35 10.24
CA LEU A 13 -8.75 1.24 9.97
C LEU A 13 -7.32 1.74 9.73
N TRP A 14 -7.18 2.77 8.90
CA TRP A 14 -5.91 3.37 8.49
C TRP A 14 -5.70 4.71 9.19
N THR A 15 -5.39 4.62 10.49
CA THR A 15 -5.09 5.79 11.33
C THR A 15 -3.88 6.56 10.80
N ASP A 16 -3.77 7.85 11.13
CA ASP A 16 -2.59 8.66 10.73
C ASP A 16 -1.28 8.05 11.21
N LYS A 17 -1.27 7.43 12.39
CA LYS A 17 -0.11 6.71 12.92
C LYS A 17 0.30 5.55 12.01
N ILE A 18 -0.66 4.75 11.53
CA ILE A 18 -0.37 3.62 10.63
C ILE A 18 0.13 4.14 9.28
N ILE A 19 -0.52 5.17 8.72
CA ILE A 19 -0.11 5.79 7.46
C ILE A 19 1.32 6.36 7.56
N SER A 20 1.62 7.07 8.63
CA SER A 20 2.95 7.65 8.88
C SER A 20 4.01 6.57 9.03
N ASN A 21 3.70 5.47 9.72
CA ASN A 21 4.59 4.32 9.81
C ASN A 21 4.87 3.70 8.43
N ILE A 22 3.83 3.43 7.64
CA ILE A 22 3.99 2.90 6.26
C ILE A 22 4.84 3.85 5.42
N TYR A 23 4.60 5.16 5.53
CA TYR A 23 5.35 6.17 4.81
C TYR A 23 6.85 6.15 5.15
N GLU A 24 7.20 6.15 6.44
CA GLU A 24 8.59 6.15 6.88
C GLU A 24 9.30 4.83 6.56
N GLU A 25 8.65 3.69 6.78
CA GLU A 25 9.25 2.37 6.49
C GLU A 25 9.43 2.16 4.98
N SER A 26 8.48 2.60 4.14
CA SER A 26 8.63 2.55 2.68
C SER A 26 9.81 3.40 2.18
N LYS A 27 10.01 4.59 2.78
CA LYS A 27 11.16 5.44 2.46
C LYS A 27 12.48 4.83 2.93
N ARG A 28 12.52 4.29 4.15
CA ARG A 28 13.70 3.59 4.69
C ARG A 28 14.09 2.43 3.77
N TYR A 29 13.12 1.60 3.38
CA TYR A 29 13.36 0.50 2.47
C TYR A 29 13.90 0.94 1.10
N ALA A 30 13.35 2.02 0.54
CA ALA A 30 13.85 2.54 -0.73
C ALA A 30 15.31 3.00 -0.64
N ILE A 31 15.69 3.67 0.46
CA ILE A 31 17.08 4.07 0.72
C ILE A 31 17.97 2.84 0.88
N GLN A 32 17.56 1.82 1.64
CA GLN A 32 18.30 0.56 1.79
C GLN A 32 18.51 -0.14 0.44
N LYS A 33 17.53 -0.09 -0.47
CA LYS A 33 17.62 -0.71 -1.80
C LYS A 33 18.45 0.07 -2.79
N ASN A 34 18.33 1.39 -2.80
CA ASN A 34 19.10 2.26 -3.69
C ASN A 34 19.27 3.65 -3.06
N PRO A 35 20.37 3.88 -2.32
CA PRO A 35 20.64 5.16 -1.66
C PRO A 35 20.69 6.35 -2.63
N SER A 36 21.08 6.11 -3.89
CA SER A 36 21.19 7.14 -4.93
C SER A 36 19.84 7.56 -5.53
N LYS A 37 18.75 6.83 -5.21
CA LYS A 37 17.41 7.09 -5.76
C LYS A 37 16.35 6.93 -4.67
N PRO A 38 16.25 7.88 -3.72
CA PRO A 38 15.27 7.81 -2.65
C PRO A 38 13.83 7.87 -3.19
N LEU A 39 12.91 7.22 -2.48
CA LEU A 39 11.49 7.26 -2.81
C LEU A 39 10.90 8.64 -2.50
N THR A 40 10.35 9.29 -3.53
CA THR A 40 9.64 10.58 -3.40
C THR A 40 8.13 10.35 -3.40
N ILE A 41 7.56 10.30 -2.20
CA ILE A 41 6.12 10.15 -1.93
C ILE A 41 5.69 11.03 -0.74
N SER A 42 4.39 11.08 -0.48
CA SER A 42 3.73 11.72 0.66
C SER A 42 2.74 10.77 1.34
N GLU A 43 2.37 11.04 2.59
CA GLU A 43 1.31 10.29 3.28
C GLU A 43 -0.04 10.35 2.54
N LYS A 44 -0.32 11.46 1.85
CA LYS A 44 -1.50 11.58 0.97
C LYS A 44 -1.45 10.54 -0.16
N GLU A 45 -0.29 10.35 -0.80
CA GLU A 45 -0.13 9.34 -1.85
C GLU A 45 -0.27 7.91 -1.29
N ILE A 46 0.15 7.65 -0.04
CA ILE A 46 -0.13 6.36 0.61
C ILE A 46 -1.64 6.14 0.80
N ASN A 47 -2.38 7.15 1.27
CA ASN A 47 -3.83 7.07 1.39
C ASN A 47 -4.51 6.83 0.03
N GLN A 48 -4.07 7.52 -1.02
CA GLN A 48 -4.57 7.33 -2.38
C GLN A 48 -4.28 5.92 -2.91
N TYR A 49 -3.07 5.40 -2.68
CA TYR A 49 -2.70 4.04 -3.04
C TYR A 49 -3.61 3.00 -2.35
N LEU A 50 -3.83 3.14 -1.04
CA LEU A 50 -4.71 2.24 -0.29
C LEU A 50 -6.17 2.36 -0.74
N GLY A 51 -6.64 3.57 -1.04
CA GLY A 51 -7.96 3.80 -1.62
C GLY A 51 -8.14 3.10 -2.97
N ILE A 52 -7.12 3.13 -3.83
CA ILE A 52 -7.13 2.39 -5.10
C ILE A 52 -7.16 0.87 -4.85
N CYS A 53 -6.39 0.36 -3.89
CA CYS A 53 -6.41 -1.07 -3.53
C CYS A 53 -7.79 -1.53 -3.04
N ILE A 54 -8.47 -0.72 -2.23
CA ILE A 54 -9.84 -0.99 -1.76
C ILE A 54 -10.83 -0.93 -2.92
N TYR A 55 -10.70 0.04 -3.83
CA TYR A 55 -11.56 0.11 -5.00
C TYR A 55 -11.36 -1.12 -5.92
N ALA A 56 -10.11 -1.50 -6.16
CA ALA A 56 -9.74 -2.65 -6.97
C ALA A 56 -10.19 -3.99 -6.36
N SER A 57 -10.43 -4.07 -5.04
CA SER A 57 -11.01 -5.26 -4.41
C SER A 57 -12.51 -5.40 -4.67
N LEU A 58 -13.20 -4.32 -5.05
CA LEU A 58 -14.61 -4.38 -5.43
C LEU A 58 -14.78 -4.85 -6.89
N VAL A 59 -13.86 -4.45 -7.78
CA VAL A 59 -13.94 -4.76 -9.21
C VAL A 59 -12.67 -5.46 -9.66
N HIS A 60 -12.63 -6.78 -9.51
CA HIS A 60 -11.44 -7.56 -9.81
C HIS A 60 -11.18 -7.67 -11.31
N LEU A 61 -10.02 -7.18 -11.76
CA LEU A 61 -9.50 -7.39 -13.10
C LEU A 61 -8.32 -8.38 -13.10
N PRO A 62 -8.10 -9.13 -14.19
CA PRO A 62 -7.02 -10.14 -14.28
C PRO A 62 -5.62 -9.52 -14.21
N ASN A 63 -5.50 -8.22 -14.49
CA ASN A 63 -4.25 -7.47 -14.38
C ASN A 63 -4.55 -6.06 -13.89
N TYR A 64 -3.88 -5.62 -12.82
CA TYR A 64 -4.09 -4.29 -12.26
C TYR A 64 -3.76 -3.15 -13.24
N ARG A 65 -2.89 -3.37 -14.23
CA ARG A 65 -2.61 -2.34 -15.24
C ARG A 65 -3.83 -1.99 -16.08
N ILE A 66 -4.82 -2.89 -16.18
CA ILE A 66 -6.07 -2.64 -16.92
C ILE A 66 -6.88 -1.52 -16.25
N TYR A 67 -6.77 -1.32 -14.93
CA TYR A 67 -7.40 -0.17 -14.24
C TYR A 67 -6.96 1.18 -14.81
N TRP A 68 -5.80 1.25 -15.48
CA TRP A 68 -5.26 2.44 -16.16
C TRP A 68 -5.36 2.38 -17.69
N SER A 69 -6.04 1.39 -18.27
CA SER A 69 -6.25 1.34 -19.71
C SER A 69 -7.27 2.39 -20.18
N GLU A 70 -7.21 2.79 -21.45
CA GLU A 70 -8.19 3.75 -22.00
C GLU A 70 -9.56 3.09 -22.24
N GLU A 71 -9.58 1.82 -22.63
CA GLU A 71 -10.83 1.13 -23.00
C GLU A 71 -11.60 0.56 -21.80
N LEU A 72 -10.87 -0.03 -20.83
CA LEU A 72 -11.45 -0.78 -19.71
C LEU A 72 -11.03 -0.22 -18.33
N GLY A 73 -10.28 0.88 -18.32
CA GLY A 73 -9.83 1.49 -17.08
C GLY A 73 -10.90 2.33 -16.40
N PHE A 74 -10.56 2.83 -15.22
CA PHE A 74 -11.46 3.65 -14.41
C PHE A 74 -10.87 5.05 -14.31
N ASP A 75 -11.58 6.05 -14.84
CA ASP A 75 -11.11 7.44 -14.85
C ASP A 75 -10.78 7.93 -13.43
N ARG A 76 -11.58 7.53 -12.43
CA ARG A 76 -11.30 7.86 -11.02
C ARG A 76 -9.95 7.33 -10.53
N ILE A 77 -9.53 6.14 -10.95
CA ILE A 77 -8.21 5.59 -10.59
C ILE A 77 -7.12 6.40 -11.30
N LYS A 78 -7.28 6.64 -12.61
CA LYS A 78 -6.33 7.40 -13.44
C LYS A 78 -6.13 8.84 -12.92
N GLU A 79 -7.21 9.51 -12.54
CA GLU A 79 -7.23 10.84 -11.92
C GLU A 79 -6.60 10.87 -10.53
N THR A 80 -6.78 9.81 -9.75
CA THR A 80 -6.26 9.73 -8.37
C THR A 80 -4.75 9.57 -8.35
N MET A 81 -4.20 8.69 -9.20
CA MET A 81 -2.77 8.41 -9.24
C MET A 81 -2.34 7.83 -10.59
N PRO A 82 -1.25 8.33 -11.22
CA PRO A 82 -0.71 7.73 -12.43
C PRO A 82 -0.16 6.31 -12.21
N LEU A 83 -0.29 5.41 -13.19
CA LEU A 83 0.15 4.01 -13.11
C LEU A 83 1.60 3.88 -12.61
N LYS A 84 2.52 4.68 -13.17
CA LYS A 84 3.94 4.66 -12.78
C LYS A 84 4.15 4.97 -11.30
N LYS A 85 3.35 5.89 -10.72
CA LYS A 85 3.43 6.22 -9.30
C LYS A 85 2.86 5.10 -8.45
N PHE A 86 1.74 4.51 -8.85
CA PHE A 86 1.16 3.33 -8.19
C PHE A 86 2.16 2.17 -8.15
N GLU A 87 2.79 1.86 -9.28
CA GLU A 87 3.81 0.80 -9.37
C GLU A 87 5.04 1.09 -8.51
N THR A 88 5.47 2.36 -8.46
CA THR A 88 6.57 2.79 -7.60
C THR A 88 6.23 2.58 -6.12
N ILE A 89 5.05 3.00 -5.67
CA ILE A 89 4.61 2.79 -4.29
C ILE A 89 4.52 1.30 -3.99
N ARG A 90 3.87 0.51 -4.87
CA ARG A 90 3.77 -0.94 -4.73
C ARG A 90 5.12 -1.64 -4.60
N GLN A 91 6.14 -1.17 -5.32
CA GLN A 91 7.48 -1.74 -5.29
C GLN A 91 8.20 -1.52 -3.95
N TYR A 92 7.98 -0.36 -3.31
CA TYR A 92 8.72 0.03 -2.11
C TYR A 92 7.89 -0.03 -0.83
N LEU A 93 6.59 -0.33 -0.92
CA LEU A 93 5.68 -0.40 0.22
C LEU A 93 6.22 -1.33 1.32
N HIS A 94 6.48 -0.78 2.50
CA HIS A 94 6.92 -1.51 3.69
C HIS A 94 6.13 -1.07 4.91
N PHE A 95 5.96 -2.01 5.85
CA PHE A 95 5.17 -1.81 7.08
C PHE A 95 6.03 -1.92 8.34
N ASP A 96 7.26 -2.42 8.24
CA ASP A 96 8.15 -2.67 9.36
C ASP A 96 9.61 -2.47 8.98
N ASP A 97 10.46 -2.33 10.00
CA ASP A 97 11.89 -2.15 9.87
C ASP A 97 12.60 -3.47 9.59
N ASN A 98 13.05 -3.64 8.34
CA ASN A 98 13.72 -4.85 7.92
C ASN A 98 15.00 -5.17 8.72
N ASP A 99 15.67 -4.15 9.29
CA ASP A 99 16.92 -4.33 10.05
C ASP A 99 16.67 -4.89 11.46
N LYS A 100 15.40 -4.90 11.92
CA LYS A 100 14.97 -5.48 13.20
C LYS A 100 14.37 -6.88 13.05
N HIS A 101 14.29 -7.41 11.82
CA HIS A 101 13.81 -8.76 11.63
C HIS A 101 14.81 -9.77 12.20
N LEU A 102 14.31 -10.65 13.06
CA LEU A 102 15.02 -11.86 13.45
C LEU A 102 15.42 -12.65 12.19
N PRO A 103 16.54 -13.41 12.23
CA PRO A 103 16.91 -14.31 11.15
C PRO A 103 15.70 -15.13 10.73
N ARG A 104 15.49 -15.34 9.42
CA ARG A 104 14.39 -16.18 8.92
C ARG A 104 14.49 -17.55 9.58
N ASP A 105 13.62 -17.82 10.54
CA ASP A 105 13.40 -19.16 11.03
C ASP A 105 12.68 -19.94 9.92
N PRO A 106 13.29 -21.03 9.39
CA PRO A 106 12.67 -21.85 8.35
C PRO A 106 11.26 -22.32 8.74
N LEU A 107 11.01 -22.55 10.03
CA LEU A 107 9.73 -23.03 10.56
C LEU A 107 8.65 -21.95 10.60
N ILE A 108 9.02 -20.67 10.75
CA ILE A 108 8.09 -19.52 10.85
C ILE A 108 7.76 -18.94 9.47
N SER A 109 8.57 -19.23 8.45
CA SER A 109 8.37 -18.71 7.09
C SER A 109 7.03 -19.09 6.46
N TYR A 110 6.44 -20.23 6.86
CA TYR A 110 5.13 -20.69 6.42
C TYR A 110 3.95 -20.03 7.16
N ILE A 111 4.18 -19.41 8.31
CA ILE A 111 3.14 -18.79 9.16
C ILE A 111 2.93 -17.31 8.80
N LYS A 112 3.90 -16.67 8.12
CA LYS A 112 3.85 -15.22 7.79
C LYS A 112 2.79 -14.79 6.77
N LEU A 113 2.05 -15.73 6.15
CA LEU A 113 0.89 -15.38 5.32
C LEU A 113 -0.43 -15.29 6.10
N ASP A 114 -0.45 -15.60 7.40
CA ASP A 114 -1.69 -15.58 8.16
C ASP A 114 -1.65 -14.88 9.53
N PRO A 115 -1.62 -13.53 9.54
CA PRO A 115 -2.04 -12.76 10.72
C PRO A 115 -3.47 -12.20 10.60
N PHE A 116 -4.22 -12.49 9.52
CA PHE A 116 -5.53 -11.86 9.24
C PHE A 116 -6.73 -12.83 9.13
N MET A 117 -6.55 -14.16 9.08
CA MET A 117 -7.67 -15.11 8.94
C MET A 117 -8.09 -15.82 10.24
N MET A 118 -7.58 -15.40 11.41
CA MET A 118 -7.95 -16.00 12.71
C MET A 118 -8.49 -14.98 13.73
N SER A 119 -9.30 -14.02 13.29
CA SER A 119 -10.21 -13.28 14.18
C SER A 119 -11.59 -13.09 13.55
#